data_AF-A0A6S7J889-F1
#
_entry.id   AF-A0A6S7J889-F1
#
_cell.length_a   1.000
_cell.length_b   1.000
_cell.length_c   1.000
_cell.angle_alpha   90.00
_cell.angle_beta   90.00
_cell.angle_gamma   90.00
#
_symmetry.space_group_name_H-M   'P 1'
#
loop_
_entity.id
_entity.type
_entity.pdbx_description
1 polymer ?
#
loop_
_entity_poly.entity_id
_entity_poly.type
_entity_poly.pdbx_seq_one_letter_code
_entity_poly.pdbx_strand_id
1 'polypeptide(L)'
;MSDTELDPSEIPEEPKADEEVKQKLVLIELNRRKRASKRSTTKARHHLEKLIVEKAEVDIQELEHRVETLWQILEDTQVIMDEMSAYFMEQKDFESHKLVMQESNELEGDCQKVIEKTQAVIVKCASESCVLSPPIQKTAQNTGGEAETE
;
A
#
# COMPACT_ATOMS: atom_id res chain seq x y z
N MET A 1 -22.03 13.73 72.61
CA MET A 1 -21.31 13.83 71.33
C MET A 1 -21.42 12.46 70.70
N SER A 2 -22.24 12.33 69.66
CA SER A 2 -22.51 11.04 69.03
C SER A 2 -21.53 10.86 67.89
N ASP A 3 -20.56 9.99 68.08
CA ASP A 3 -19.60 9.61 67.05
C ASP A 3 -20.36 8.94 65.91
N THR A 4 -20.30 9.58 64.75
CA THR A 4 -20.82 9.02 63.49
C THR A 4 -19.72 8.13 62.94
N GLU A 5 -19.80 6.83 63.19
CA GLU A 5 -19.03 5.84 62.44
C GLU A 5 -19.56 5.83 61.00
N LEU A 6 -18.79 6.44 60.10
CA LEU A 6 -18.99 6.31 58.66
C LEU A 6 -18.56 4.90 58.25
N ASP A 7 -19.54 4.11 57.81
CA ASP A 7 -19.35 2.78 57.21
C ASP A 7 -18.46 2.89 55.95
N PRO A 8 -17.32 2.19 55.88
CA PRO A 8 -16.46 2.17 54.69
C PRO A 8 -17.10 1.51 53.45
N SER A 9 -18.32 0.98 53.54
CA SER A 9 -18.94 0.21 52.45
C SER A 9 -19.58 1.06 51.32
N GLU A 10 -19.57 2.39 51.40
CA GLU A 10 -19.98 3.27 50.29
C GLU A 10 -18.77 3.78 49.50
N ILE A 11 -18.07 2.88 48.82
CA ILE A 11 -17.28 3.27 47.65
C ILE A 11 -18.27 3.36 46.49
N PRO A 12 -18.47 4.52 45.84
CA PRO A 12 -19.29 4.59 44.64
C PRO A 12 -18.72 3.64 43.58
N GLU A 13 -19.44 2.57 43.24
CA GLU A 13 -19.12 1.73 42.09
C GLU A 13 -19.46 2.50 40.80
N GLU A 14 -18.59 3.41 40.34
CA GLU A 14 -18.57 3.78 38.92
C GLU A 14 -17.11 3.99 38.46
N PRO A 15 -16.60 3.11 37.58
CA PRO A 15 -16.15 3.59 36.27
C PRO A 15 -16.27 2.57 35.11
N LYS A 16 -16.95 1.43 35.27
CA LYS A 16 -16.98 0.39 34.22
C LYS A 16 -17.73 0.82 32.95
N ALA A 17 -18.83 1.58 33.10
CA ALA A 17 -19.62 2.07 31.98
C ALA A 17 -18.86 3.11 31.14
N ASP A 18 -18.11 4.01 31.79
CA ASP A 18 -17.30 5.03 31.12
C ASP A 18 -16.17 4.42 30.29
N GLU A 19 -15.54 3.36 30.79
CA GLU A 19 -14.46 2.70 30.07
C GLU A 19 -14.96 1.92 28.84
N GLU A 20 -16.10 1.26 28.95
CA GLU A 20 -16.76 0.60 27.82
C GLU A 20 -17.15 1.60 26.72
N VAL A 21 -17.64 2.78 27.10
CA VAL A 21 -17.96 3.86 26.16
C VAL A 21 -16.70 4.37 25.45
N LYS A 22 -15.59 4.59 26.16
CA LYS A 22 -14.32 4.99 25.55
C LYS A 22 -13.81 3.95 24.56
N GLN A 23 -13.84 2.67 24.93
CA GLN A 23 -13.44 1.57 24.04
C GLN A 23 -14.28 1.56 22.75
N LYS A 24 -15.60 1.72 22.85
CA LYS A 24 -16.48 1.84 21.69
C LYS A 24 -16.12 3.04 20.80
N LEU A 25 -15.81 4.20 21.39
CA LEU A 25 -15.38 5.38 20.62
C LEU A 25 -14.07 5.15 19.88
N VAL A 26 -13.08 4.50 20.52
CA VAL A 26 -11.81 4.10 19.90
C VAL A 26 -12.08 3.19 18.70
N LEU A 27 -12.91 2.15 18.87
CA LEU A 27 -13.24 1.21 17.80
C LEU A 27 -13.99 1.90 16.64
N ILE A 28 -14.88 2.85 16.92
CA ILE A 28 -15.58 3.62 15.89
C ILE A 28 -14.57 4.42 15.04
N GLU A 29 -13.62 5.08 15.69
CA GLU A 29 -12.60 5.87 15.00
C GLU A 29 -11.66 5.00 14.18
N LEU A 30 -11.20 3.87 14.74
CA LEU A 30 -10.39 2.89 14.00
C LEU A 30 -11.12 2.36 12.76
N ASN A 31 -12.41 2.01 12.89
CA ASN A 31 -13.22 1.59 11.75
C ASN A 31 -13.40 2.70 10.71
N ARG A 32 -13.48 3.97 11.13
CA ARG A 32 -13.54 5.12 10.22
C ARG A 32 -12.22 5.27 9.44
N ARG A 33 -11.09 5.26 10.14
CA ARG A 33 -9.73 5.32 9.55
C ARG A 33 -9.48 4.16 8.60
N LYS A 34 -9.78 2.91 9.00
CA LYS A 34 -9.63 1.72 8.14
C LYS A 34 -10.41 1.88 6.84
N ARG A 35 -11.69 2.25 6.92
CA ARG A 35 -12.53 2.43 5.72
C ARG A 35 -12.03 3.54 4.80
N ALA A 36 -11.52 4.65 5.36
CA ALA A 36 -10.93 5.71 4.57
C ALA A 36 -9.67 5.22 3.84
N SER A 37 -8.75 4.59 4.58
CA SER A 37 -7.49 4.10 4.04
C SER A 37 -7.69 3.03 2.96
N LYS A 38 -8.51 2.00 3.24
CA LYS A 38 -8.83 0.94 2.25
C LYS A 38 -9.41 1.49 0.96
N ARG A 39 -10.25 2.54 1.03
CA ARG A 39 -10.77 3.19 -0.18
C ARG A 39 -9.66 3.85 -0.98
N SER A 40 -8.71 4.52 -0.32
CA SER A 40 -7.53 5.07 -0.96
C SER A 40 -6.68 3.98 -1.61
N THR A 41 -6.41 2.87 -0.90
CA THR A 41 -5.64 1.73 -1.44
C THR A 41 -6.32 1.14 -2.67
N THR A 42 -7.63 0.90 -2.57
CA THR A 42 -8.43 0.34 -3.68
C THR A 42 -8.40 1.26 -4.90
N LYS A 43 -8.51 2.57 -4.68
CA LYS A 43 -8.48 3.56 -5.77
C LYS A 43 -7.11 3.62 -6.43
N ALA A 44 -6.03 3.63 -5.65
CA ALA A 44 -4.66 3.62 -6.15
C ALA A 44 -4.37 2.35 -6.96
N ARG A 45 -4.73 1.18 -6.41
CA ARG A 45 -4.62 -0.12 -7.09
C ARG A 45 -5.36 -0.12 -8.41
N HIS A 46 -6.62 0.31 -8.42
CA HIS A 46 -7.43 0.33 -9.63
C HIS A 46 -6.87 1.29 -10.70
N HIS A 47 -6.35 2.44 -10.28
CA HIS A 47 -5.73 3.38 -11.21
C HIS A 47 -4.48 2.78 -11.87
N LEU A 48 -3.65 2.10 -11.08
CA LEU A 48 -2.46 1.41 -11.58
C LEU A 48 -2.81 0.26 -12.54
N GLU A 49 -3.82 -0.56 -12.21
CA GLU A 49 -4.33 -1.59 -13.11
C GLU A 49 -4.82 -1.02 -14.44
N LYS A 50 -5.49 0.13 -14.40
CA LYS A 50 -5.98 0.81 -15.59
C LYS A 50 -4.85 1.27 -16.49
N LEU A 51 -3.80 1.87 -15.92
CA LEU A 51 -2.61 2.29 -16.67
C LEU A 51 -1.93 1.10 -17.37
N ILE A 52 -1.86 -0.08 -16.73
CA ILE A 52 -1.30 -1.29 -17.34
C ILE A 52 -2.11 -1.76 -18.56
N VAL A 53 -3.44 -1.62 -18.52
CA VAL A 53 -4.34 -2.11 -19.58
C VAL A 53 -4.43 -1.13 -20.75
N GLU A 54 -4.37 0.17 -20.48
CA GLU A 54 -4.40 1.20 -21.50
C GLU A 54 -3.09 1.15 -22.31
N LYS A 55 -3.14 0.54 -23.50
CA LYS A 55 -2.03 0.43 -24.48
C LYS A 55 -1.54 1.78 -25.06
N ALA A 56 -1.85 2.89 -24.40
CA ALA A 56 -1.25 4.17 -24.75
C ALA A 56 0.23 4.15 -24.38
N GLU A 57 1.03 5.08 -24.90
CA GLU A 57 2.40 5.31 -24.41
C GLU A 57 2.33 5.67 -22.92
N VAL A 58 2.44 4.67 -22.07
CA VAL A 58 2.46 4.86 -20.63
C VAL A 58 3.84 5.34 -20.25
N ASP A 59 3.92 6.51 -19.66
CA ASP A 59 5.16 7.05 -19.10
C ASP A 59 5.64 6.13 -17.97
N ILE A 60 6.87 5.62 -18.11
CA ILE A 60 7.52 4.77 -17.12
C ILE A 60 7.62 5.50 -15.78
N GLN A 61 7.90 6.81 -15.78
CA GLN A 61 8.00 7.60 -14.55
C GLN A 61 6.66 7.68 -13.82
N GLU A 62 5.56 7.79 -14.57
CA GLU A 62 4.22 7.76 -13.97
C GLU A 62 3.92 6.38 -13.36
N LEU A 63 4.31 5.27 -14.01
CA LEU A 63 4.12 3.94 -13.42
C LEU A 63 4.93 3.75 -12.13
N GLU A 64 6.19 4.16 -12.13
CA GLU A 64 7.06 4.08 -10.94
C GLU A 64 6.46 4.90 -9.79
N HIS A 65 6.07 6.15 -10.06
CA HIS A 65 5.44 7.01 -9.06
C HIS A 65 4.13 6.41 -8.50
N ARG A 66 3.32 5.76 -9.34
CA ARG A 66 2.09 5.11 -8.90
C ARG A 66 2.33 3.85 -8.08
N VAL A 67 3.39 3.10 -8.38
CA VAL A 67 3.83 1.96 -7.55
C VAL A 67 4.25 2.46 -6.17
N GLU A 68 5.08 3.49 -6.09
CA GLU A 68 5.49 4.11 -4.82
C GLU A 68 4.28 4.61 -4.03
N THR A 69 3.36 5.29 -4.70
CA THR A 69 2.12 5.77 -4.07
C THR A 69 1.28 4.63 -3.51
N LEU A 70 1.17 3.51 -4.24
CA LEU A 70 0.43 2.34 -3.78
C LEU A 70 1.09 1.69 -2.56
N TRP A 71 2.43 1.61 -2.53
CA TRP A 71 3.19 1.17 -1.37
C TRP A 71 2.92 2.01 -0.14
N GLN A 72 3.06 3.34 -0.26
CA GLN A 72 2.84 4.25 0.86
C GLN A 72 1.43 4.11 1.44
N ILE A 73 0.41 4.06 0.57
CA ILE A 73 -0.99 3.93 1.02
C ILE A 73 -1.23 2.55 1.66
N LEU A 74 -0.58 1.50 1.16
CA LEU A 74 -0.66 0.17 1.76
C LEU A 74 -0.06 0.17 3.17
N GLU A 75 1.15 0.72 3.35
CA GLU A 75 1.81 0.85 4.65
C GLU A 75 0.94 1.63 5.64
N ASP A 76 0.41 2.80 5.24
CA ASP A 76 -0.49 3.60 6.06
C ASP A 76 -1.75 2.82 6.48
N THR A 77 -2.26 1.97 5.58
CA THR A 77 -3.44 1.14 5.84
C THR A 77 -3.11 0.00 6.80
N GLN A 78 -1.94 -0.61 6.66
CA GLN A 78 -1.46 -1.69 7.52
C GLN A 78 -1.23 -1.18 8.95
N VAL A 79 -0.67 0.02 9.14
CA VAL A 79 -0.55 0.65 10.46
C VAL A 79 -1.90 0.74 11.17
N ILE A 80 -2.95 1.16 10.46
CA ILE A 80 -4.31 1.22 11.04
C ILE A 80 -4.84 -0.18 11.38
N MET A 81 -4.55 -1.18 10.55
CA MET A 81 -4.96 -2.57 10.82
C MET A 81 -4.18 -3.17 11.99
N ASP A 82 -2.91 -2.80 12.19
CA ASP A 82 -2.10 -3.20 13.34
C ASP A 82 -2.64 -2.56 14.64
N GLU A 83 -3.03 -1.29 14.59
CA GLU A 83 -3.73 -0.63 15.71
C GLU A 83 -5.05 -1.35 16.05
N MET A 84 -5.83 -1.75 15.05
CA MET A 84 -7.06 -2.53 15.26
C MET A 84 -6.78 -3.93 15.81
N SER A 85 -5.72 -4.57 15.33
CA SER A 85 -5.26 -5.88 15.78
C SER A 85 -4.88 -5.83 17.26
N ALA A 86 -4.11 -4.83 17.66
CA ALA A 86 -3.73 -4.59 19.05
C ALA A 86 -4.96 -4.32 19.94
N TYR A 87 -5.91 -3.49 19.47
CA TYR A 87 -7.16 -3.23 20.17
C TYR A 87 -7.94 -4.53 20.45
N PHE A 88 -8.12 -5.39 19.45
CA PHE A 88 -8.85 -6.64 19.65
C PHE A 88 -8.12 -7.64 20.55
N MET A 89 -6.78 -7.69 20.51
CA MET A 89 -5.99 -8.48 21.47
C MET A 89 -6.18 -8.00 22.92
N GLU A 90 -6.19 -6.69 23.15
CA GLU A 90 -6.43 -6.11 24.48
C GLU A 90 -7.82 -6.48 25.01
N GLN A 91 -8.83 -6.47 24.13
CA GLN A 91 -10.20 -6.88 24.45
C GLN A 91 -10.39 -8.41 24.52
N LYS A 92 -9.33 -9.20 24.27
CA LYS A 92 -9.38 -10.68 24.16
C LYS A 92 -10.37 -11.18 23.09
N ASP A 93 -10.64 -10.35 22.09
CA ASP A 93 -11.47 -10.69 20.94
C ASP A 93 -10.58 -11.29 19.83
N PHE A 94 -10.23 -12.56 20.02
CA PHE A 94 -9.31 -13.26 19.11
C PHE A 94 -9.89 -13.52 17.72
N GLU A 95 -11.22 -13.63 17.60
CA GLU A 95 -11.87 -13.80 16.31
C GLU A 95 -11.77 -12.52 15.48
N SER A 96 -12.07 -11.36 16.07
CA SER A 96 -11.91 -10.08 15.37
C SER A 96 -10.45 -9.77 15.05
N HIS A 97 -9.52 -10.07 15.96
CA HIS A 97 -8.08 -9.97 15.70
C HIS A 97 -7.68 -10.80 14.47
N LYS A 98 -8.09 -12.07 14.41
CA LYS A 98 -7.80 -12.97 13.28
C LYS A 98 -8.38 -12.44 11.97
N LEU A 99 -9.61 -11.92 12.00
CA LEU A 99 -10.25 -11.33 10.81
C LEU A 99 -9.49 -10.10 10.30
N VAL A 100 -9.01 -9.23 11.19
CA VAL A 100 -8.19 -8.06 10.80
C VAL A 100 -6.87 -8.49 10.18
N MET A 101 -6.18 -9.47 10.78
CA MET A 101 -4.93 -9.99 10.23
C MET A 101 -5.12 -10.63 8.86
N GLN A 102 -6.19 -11.41 8.69
CA GLN A 102 -6.53 -12.00 7.40
C GLN A 102 -6.83 -10.91 6.35
N GLU A 103 -7.64 -9.91 6.70
CA GLU A 103 -7.96 -8.78 5.82
C GLU A 103 -6.70 -8.00 5.41
N SER A 104 -5.74 -7.82 6.33
CA SER A 104 -4.46 -7.17 6.07
C SER A 104 -3.61 -7.95 5.05
N ASN A 105 -3.47 -9.26 5.26
CA ASN A 105 -2.70 -10.14 4.36
C ASN A 105 -3.34 -10.22 2.96
N GLU A 106 -4.68 -10.27 2.89
CA GLU A 106 -5.38 -10.26 1.61
C GLU A 106 -5.16 -8.94 0.85
N LEU A 107 -5.20 -7.81 1.56
CA LEU A 107 -4.97 -6.49 0.96
C LEU A 107 -3.53 -6.34 0.44
N GLU A 108 -2.54 -6.80 1.22
CA GLU A 108 -1.13 -6.81 0.81
C GLU A 108 -0.94 -7.67 -0.45
N GLY A 109 -1.48 -8.90 -0.44
CA GLY A 109 -1.39 -9.79 -1.58
C GLY A 109 -2.02 -9.22 -2.85
N ASP A 110 -3.13 -8.50 -2.74
CA ASP A 110 -3.78 -7.85 -3.89
C ASP A 110 -2.99 -6.65 -4.42
N CYS A 111 -2.36 -5.86 -3.55
CA CYS A 111 -1.47 -4.77 -3.97
C CYS A 111 -0.20 -5.31 -4.63
N GLN A 112 0.42 -6.33 -4.03
CA GLN A 112 1.63 -6.97 -4.52
C GLN A 112 1.43 -7.53 -5.95
N LYS A 113 0.31 -8.21 -6.22
CA LYS A 113 -0.02 -8.71 -7.57
C LYS A 113 -0.05 -7.60 -8.64
N VAL A 114 -0.54 -6.42 -8.28
CA VAL A 114 -0.62 -5.29 -9.23
C VAL A 114 0.76 -4.67 -9.42
N ILE A 115 1.51 -4.49 -8.33
CA ILE A 115 2.88 -3.97 -8.37
C ILE A 115 3.78 -4.84 -9.25
N GLU A 116 3.74 -6.16 -9.06
CA GLU A 116 4.53 -7.11 -9.87
C GLU A 116 4.19 -7.02 -11.36
N LYS A 117 2.89 -6.93 -11.68
CA LYS A 117 2.44 -6.73 -13.07
C LYS A 117 2.95 -5.41 -13.64
N THR A 118 2.92 -4.32 -12.86
CA THR A 118 3.43 -3.02 -13.29
C THR A 118 4.93 -3.07 -13.54
N GLN A 119 5.69 -3.66 -12.61
CA GLN A 119 7.14 -3.79 -12.73
C GLN A 119 7.52 -4.61 -13.97
N ALA A 120 6.76 -5.67 -14.29
CA ALA A 120 6.98 -6.43 -15.52
C ALA A 120 6.77 -5.58 -16.78
N VAL A 121 5.80 -4.66 -16.79
CA VAL A 121 5.60 -3.70 -17.89
C VAL A 121 6.76 -2.71 -17.98
N ILE A 122 7.18 -2.11 -16.87
CA ILE A 122 8.32 -1.19 -16.81
C ILE A 122 9.57 -1.84 -17.40
N VAL A 123 9.92 -3.05 -16.95
CA VAL A 123 11.08 -3.80 -17.43
C VAL A 123 10.97 -4.08 -18.92
N LYS A 124 9.79 -4.48 -19.40
CA LYS A 124 9.55 -4.71 -20.83
C LYS A 124 9.79 -3.45 -21.66
N CYS A 125 9.18 -2.32 -21.27
CA CYS A 125 9.33 -1.04 -21.96
C CYS A 125 10.78 -0.55 -21.96
N ALA A 126 11.49 -0.66 -20.83
CA ALA A 126 12.90 -0.32 -20.75
C ALA A 126 13.76 -1.20 -21.67
N SER A 127 13.49 -2.51 -21.73
CA SER A 127 14.23 -3.43 -22.60
C SER A 127 14.00 -3.17 -24.09
N GLU A 128 12.77 -2.85 -24.50
CA GLU A 128 12.41 -2.52 -25.90
C GLU A 128 13.03 -1.18 -26.34
N SER A 129 13.11 -0.19 -25.44
CA SER A 129 13.79 1.09 -25.71
C SER A 129 15.30 0.94 -25.94
N CYS A 130 15.91 -0.14 -25.44
CA CYS A 130 17.35 -0.42 -25.56
C CYS A 130 17.73 -1.04 -26.93
N VAL A 131 16.77 -1.58 -27.68
CA VAL A 131 17.00 -2.27 -28.97
C VAL A 131 17.12 -1.31 -30.16
N LEU A 132 16.80 -0.01 -29.98
CA LEU A 132 16.76 0.97 -31.08
C LEU A 132 18.06 1.76 -31.31
N SER A 133 19.19 1.41 -30.68
CA SER A 133 20.49 1.98 -31.10
C SER A 133 20.99 1.25 -32.35
N PRO A 134 21.03 1.90 -33.55
CA PRO A 134 21.57 1.25 -34.73
C PRO A 134 23.07 1.00 -34.54
N PRO A 135 23.61 -0.13 -35.04
CA PRO A 135 25.05 -0.29 -35.12
C PRO A 135 25.58 0.83 -36.03
N ILE A 136 26.47 1.66 -35.52
CA ILE A 136 27.25 2.60 -36.32
C ILE A 136 27.97 1.77 -37.39
N GLN A 137 27.44 1.75 -38.61
CA GLN A 137 28.12 1.14 -39.75
C GLN A 137 29.39 1.94 -39.98
N LYS A 138 30.54 1.35 -39.64
CA LYS A 138 31.84 1.84 -40.10
C LYS A 138 31.85 1.70 -41.62
N THR A 139 31.61 2.80 -42.32
CA THR A 139 31.86 2.92 -43.75
C THR A 139 33.35 2.75 -43.98
N ALA A 140 33.75 1.58 -44.49
CA ALA A 140 35.06 1.38 -45.07
C ALA A 140 35.14 2.23 -46.35
N GLN A 141 35.86 3.35 -46.31
CA GLN A 141 36.33 4.02 -47.52
C GLN A 141 37.47 3.17 -48.10
N ASN A 142 37.11 2.27 -49.01
CA ASN A 142 38.05 1.68 -49.96
C ASN A 142 37.91 2.46 -51.27
N THR A 143 38.80 3.42 -51.51
CA THR A 143 38.99 4.03 -52.84
C THR A 143 40.30 3.50 -53.41
N GLY A 144 40.23 2.30 -54.01
CA GLY A 144 41.17 1.88 -55.03
C GLY A 144 40.80 2.56 -56.35
N GLY A 145 41.72 3.35 -56.89
CA GLY A 145 41.66 3.88 -58.24
C GLY A 145 43.02 3.67 -58.90
N GLU A 146 43.14 2.59 -59.65
CA GLU A 146 44.16 2.44 -60.69
C GLU A 146 43.85 3.44 -61.81
N ALA A 147 44.88 4.14 -62.28
CA ALA A 147 44.91 4.72 -63.61
C ALA A 147 46.36 4.73 -64.11
N GLU A 148 46.58 3.92 -65.15
CA GLU A 148 47.75 3.87 -66.01
C GLU A 148 48.13 5.25 -66.54
N THR A 149 49.41 5.51 -66.75
CA THR A 149 49.90 6.38 -67.85
C THR A 149 51.39 6.14 -68.12
N GLU A 150 51.65 5.78 -69.38
CA GLU A 150 52.90 5.78 -70.18
C GLU A 150 54.12 4.95 -69.74
#